data_AF-A0A918L9N4-F1
#
_entry.id   AF-A0A918L9N4-F1
#
_cell.length_a   1.000
_cell.length_b   1.000
_cell.length_c   1.000
_cell.angle_alpha   90.00
_cell.angle_beta   90.00
_cell.angle_gamma   90.00
#
_symmetry.space_group_name_H-M   'P 1'
#
loop_
_entity.id
_entity.type
_entity.pdbx_description
1 polymer ?
#
loop_
_entity_poly.entity_id
_entity_poly.type
_entity_poly.pdbx_seq_one_letter_code
_entity_poly.pdbx_strand_id
1 'polypeptide(L)'
;MAVIKVDPDWVGGYAKKVASAAAELSDGAAVLDTAPLGPEAFGSLGRTVRIADAYQRASSALRAQLDRGAESLAAAAESLTEVAGKYRTSDDDGAVALRRSGGE
;
A
#
# COMPACT_ATOMS: atom_id res chain seq x y z
N MET A 1 34.18 -4.77 -5.10
CA MET A 1 32.91 -4.08 -4.81
C MET A 1 31.84 -4.73 -5.65
N ALA A 2 30.90 -5.47 -5.03
CA ALA A 2 29.81 -6.09 -5.80
C ALA A 2 28.83 -4.99 -6.20
N VAL A 3 28.74 -4.69 -7.49
CA VAL A 3 27.71 -3.81 -8.04
C VAL A 3 26.39 -4.55 -7.84
N ILE A 4 25.52 -4.02 -6.97
CA ILE A 4 24.14 -4.50 -6.85
C ILE A 4 23.46 -4.17 -8.18
N LYS A 5 23.15 -5.20 -8.96
CA LYS A 5 22.37 -5.09 -10.18
C LYS A 5 20.89 -5.15 -9.81
N VAL A 6 20.18 -4.03 -9.95
CA VAL A 6 18.73 -3.95 -9.73
C VAL A 6 18.06 -4.11 -11.08
N ASP A 7 17.10 -5.02 -11.18
CA ASP A 7 16.22 -5.13 -12.34
C ASP A 7 15.04 -4.15 -12.17
N PRO A 8 15.01 -3.02 -12.90
CA PRO A 8 13.97 -2.01 -12.73
C PRO A 8 12.59 -2.49 -13.15
N ASP A 9 12.48 -3.45 -14.08
CA ASP A 9 11.19 -3.98 -14.52
C ASP A 9 10.61 -4.94 -13.48
N TRP A 10 11.47 -5.75 -12.85
CA TRP A 10 11.08 -6.60 -11.72
C TRP A 10 10.61 -5.76 -10.53
N VAL A 11 11.39 -4.75 -10.12
CA VAL A 11 11.02 -3.83 -9.03
C VAL A 11 9.73 -3.07 -9.35
N GLY A 12 9.59 -2.56 -10.57
CA GLY A 12 8.37 -1.89 -11.03
C GLY A 12 7.14 -2.81 -11.01
N GLY A 13 7.32 -4.10 -11.33
CA GLY A 13 6.27 -5.11 -11.21
C GLY A 13 5.80 -5.33 -9.77
N TYR A 14 6.72 -5.38 -8.81
CA TYR A 14 6.37 -5.45 -7.38
C TYR A 14 5.68 -4.19 -6.89
N ALA A 15 6.18 -3.00 -7.29
CA ALA A 15 5.57 -1.73 -6.93
C ALA A 15 4.07 -1.70 -7.33
N LYS A 16 3.75 -2.14 -8.56
CA LYS A 16 2.35 -2.24 -9.02
C LYS A 16 1.50 -3.19 -8.20
N LYS A 17 2.03 -4.37 -7.84
CA LYS A 17 1.30 -5.34 -7.01
C LYS A 17 1.01 -4.78 -5.62
N VAL A 18 2.00 -4.13 -5.01
CA VAL A 18 1.84 -3.50 -3.69
C VAL A 18 0.83 -2.35 -3.76
N ALA A 19 0.87 -1.53 -4.81
CA ALA A 19 -0.12 -0.48 -5.03
C ALA A 19 -1.55 -1.03 -5.18
N SER A 20 -1.74 -2.12 -5.94
CA SER A 20 -3.06 -2.78 -6.09
C SER A 20 -3.57 -3.27 -4.74
N ALA A 21 -2.72 -3.95 -3.96
CA ALA A 21 -3.09 -4.43 -2.63
C ALA A 21 -3.44 -3.29 -1.67
N ALA A 22 -2.69 -2.17 -1.72
CA ALA A 22 -3.00 -0.98 -0.93
C ALA A 22 -4.38 -0.40 -1.30
N ALA A 23 -4.70 -0.31 -2.60
CA ALA A 23 -5.98 0.16 -3.07
C ALA A 23 -7.13 -0.76 -2.64
N GLU A 24 -6.98 -2.08 -2.81
CA GLU A 24 -7.99 -3.07 -2.38
C GLU A 24 -8.27 -3.00 -0.87
N LEU A 25 -7.23 -2.82 -0.05
CA LEU A 25 -7.39 -2.65 1.40
C LEU A 25 -8.10 -1.34 1.75
N SER A 26 -7.78 -0.24 1.05
CA SER A 26 -8.44 1.05 1.23
C SER A 26 -9.92 0.99 0.85
N ASP A 27 -10.26 0.32 -0.25
CA ASP A 27 -11.65 0.13 -0.68
C ASP A 27 -12.42 -0.74 0.32
N GLY A 28 -11.80 -1.81 0.82
CA GLY A 28 -12.36 -2.66 1.87
C GLY A 28 -12.63 -1.87 3.16
N ALA A 29 -11.71 -0.98 3.55
CA ALA A 29 -11.88 -0.11 4.72
C ALA A 29 -13.09 0.82 4.55
N ALA A 30 -13.23 1.45 3.38
CA ALA A 30 -14.36 2.32 3.06
C ALA A 30 -15.69 1.56 3.09
N VAL A 31 -15.75 0.34 2.55
CA VAL A 31 -16.95 -0.50 2.59
C VAL A 31 -17.35 -0.82 4.03
N LEU A 32 -16.38 -1.17 4.88
CA LEU A 32 -16.63 -1.48 6.29
C LEU A 32 -17.21 -0.28 7.05
N ASP A 33 -16.94 0.95 6.61
CA ASP A 33 -17.43 2.17 7.26
C ASP A 33 -18.87 2.53 6.91
N THR A 34 -19.43 1.97 5.84
CA THR A 34 -20.77 2.35 5.32
C THR A 34 -21.95 1.96 6.22
N ALA A 35 -21.80 0.91 7.04
CA ALA A 35 -22.90 0.39 7.87
C ALA A 35 -22.40 -0.06 9.26
N PRO A 36 -22.02 0.87 10.15
CA PRO A 36 -21.63 0.53 11.51
C PRO A 36 -22.83 -0.06 12.28
N LEU A 37 -22.58 -1.13 13.05
CA LEU A 37 -23.61 -1.72 13.90
C LEU A 37 -23.97 -0.74 15.02
N GLY A 38 -25.24 -0.34 15.06
CA GLY A 38 -25.82 0.47 16.12
C GLY A 38 -26.20 -0.36 17.36
N PRO A 39 -26.52 0.30 18.49
CA PRO A 39 -26.95 -0.37 19.72
C PRO A 39 -28.15 -1.31 19.54
N GLU A 40 -29.00 -1.04 18.56
CA GLU A 40 -30.17 -1.84 18.19
C GLU A 40 -29.78 -3.26 17.74
N ALA A 41 -28.61 -3.41 17.13
CA ALA A 41 -28.10 -4.71 16.66
C ALA A 41 -27.74 -5.67 17.81
N PHE A 42 -27.59 -5.15 19.03
CA PHE A 42 -27.16 -5.93 20.20
C PHE A 42 -28.31 -6.26 21.18
N GLY A 43 -29.55 -5.91 20.83
CA GLY A 43 -30.74 -6.17 21.64
C GLY A 43 -30.79 -5.39 22.96
N SER A 44 -31.81 -5.68 23.79
CA SER A 44 -32.03 -4.97 25.06
C SER A 44 -30.91 -5.20 26.07
N LEU A 45 -30.43 -6.45 26.20
CA LEU A 45 -29.33 -6.79 27.10
C LEU A 45 -28.02 -6.11 26.68
N GLY A 46 -27.69 -6.15 25.38
CA GLY A 46 -26.48 -5.52 24.85
C GLY A 46 -26.44 -4.00 25.01
N ARG A 47 -27.61 -3.34 25.00
CA ARG A 47 -27.74 -1.92 25.36
C ARG A 47 -27.42 -1.66 26.83
N THR A 48 -27.93 -2.49 27.73
CA THR A 48 -27.71 -2.35 29.18
C THR A 48 -26.24 -2.55 29.55
N VAL A 49 -25.57 -3.51 28.92
CA VAL A 49 -24.15 -3.82 29.22
C VAL A 49 -23.14 -3.10 28.31
N ARG A 50 -23.60 -2.10 27.51
CA ARG A 50 -22.73 -1.27 26.65
C ARG A 50 -21.85 -2.08 25.67
N ILE A 51 -22.37 -3.21 25.18
CA ILE A 51 -21.65 -4.03 24.18
C ILE A 51 -21.45 -3.25 22.89
N ALA A 52 -22.40 -2.40 22.50
CA ALA A 52 -22.30 -1.55 21.32
C ALA A 52 -21.08 -0.61 21.39
N ASP A 53 -20.82 0.03 22.54
CA ASP A 53 -19.67 0.90 22.74
C ASP A 53 -18.34 0.13 22.68
N ALA A 54 -18.32 -1.08 23.25
CA ALA A 54 -17.15 -1.95 23.20
C ALA A 54 -16.85 -2.39 21.76
N TYR A 55 -17.89 -2.80 21.02
CA TYR A 55 -17.79 -3.17 19.61
C TYR A 55 -17.31 -1.99 18.76
N GLN A 56 -17.92 -0.81 18.90
CA GLN A 56 -17.55 0.39 18.14
C GLN A 56 -16.09 0.79 18.37
N ARG A 57 -15.61 0.73 19.63
CA ARG A 57 -14.20 1.00 19.92
C ARG A 57 -13.26 -0.02 19.27
N ALA A 58 -13.61 -1.31 19.36
CA ALA A 58 -12.80 -2.36 18.76
C ALA A 58 -12.78 -2.25 17.22
N SER A 59 -13.93 -2.04 16.59
CA SER A 59 -14.04 -1.90 15.14
C SER A 59 -13.34 -0.62 14.65
N SER A 60 -13.46 0.50 15.37
CA SER A 60 -12.73 1.74 15.08
C SER A 60 -11.21 1.53 15.17
N ALA A 61 -10.72 0.83 16.19
CA ALA A 61 -9.30 0.54 16.32
C ALA A 61 -8.77 -0.34 15.17
N LEU A 62 -9.55 -1.35 14.76
CA LEU A 62 -9.20 -2.20 13.62
C LEU A 62 -9.20 -1.43 12.29
N ARG A 63 -10.20 -0.57 12.05
CA ARG A 63 -10.25 0.30 10.86
C ARG A 63 -9.05 1.24 10.80
N ALA A 64 -8.73 1.91 11.90
CA ALA A 64 -7.56 2.79 11.96
C ALA A 64 -6.22 2.05 11.77
N GLN A 65 -6.15 0.75 12.06
CA GLN A 65 -4.98 -0.07 11.73
C GLN A 65 -4.95 -0.44 10.25
N LEU A 66 -6.11 -0.77 9.67
CA LEU A 66 -6.25 -1.06 8.25
C LEU A 66 -5.87 0.15 7.38
N ASP A 67 -6.37 1.34 7.70
CA ASP A 67 -6.09 2.58 6.97
C ASP A 67 -4.58 2.89 6.96
N ARG A 68 -3.94 2.87 8.13
CA ARG A 68 -2.50 3.08 8.25
C ARG A 68 -1.68 2.02 7.51
N GLY A 69 -2.16 0.78 7.49
CA GLY A 69 -1.54 -0.30 6.73
C GLY A 69 -1.60 -0.05 5.22
N ALA A 70 -2.78 0.35 4.71
CA ALA A 70 -2.99 0.69 3.31
C ALA A 70 -2.11 1.89 2.88
N GLU A 71 -2.07 2.95 3.68
CA GLU A 71 -1.20 4.11 3.45
C GLU A 71 0.28 3.72 3.40
N SER A 72 0.73 2.88 4.34
CA SER A 72 2.13 2.43 4.38
C SER A 72 2.50 1.60 3.14
N LEU A 73 1.59 0.76 2.65
CA LEU A 73 1.80 -0.01 1.42
C LEU A 73 1.82 0.91 0.19
N ALA A 74 0.95 1.91 0.13
CA ALA A 74 0.95 2.89 -0.95
C ALA A 74 2.28 3.67 -1.01
N ALA A 75 2.77 4.16 0.14
CA ALA A 75 4.06 4.84 0.22
C ALA A 75 5.24 3.93 -0.17
N ALA A 76 5.19 2.65 0.21
CA ALA A 76 6.19 1.68 -0.20
C ALA A 76 6.16 1.44 -1.72
N ALA A 77 4.98 1.35 -2.33
CA ALA A 77 4.82 1.21 -3.77
C ALA A 77 5.36 2.43 -4.54
N GLU A 78 5.11 3.64 -4.03
CA GLU A 78 5.67 4.88 -4.58
C GLU A 78 7.20 4.87 -4.54
N SER A 79 7.77 4.53 -3.38
CA SER A 79 9.22 4.43 -3.19
C SER A 79 9.87 3.41 -4.14
N LEU A 80 9.24 2.23 -4.31
CA LEU A 80 9.71 1.21 -5.25
C LEU A 80 9.61 1.68 -6.70
N THR A 81 8.58 2.45 -7.05
CA THR A 81 8.41 3.03 -8.38
C THR A 81 9.51 4.06 -8.68
N GLU A 82 9.84 4.91 -7.71
CA GLU A 82 10.92 5.88 -7.83
C GLU A 82 12.27 5.19 -8.03
N VAL A 83 12.54 4.14 -7.24
CA VAL A 83 13.77 3.33 -7.38
C VAL A 83 13.84 2.70 -8.78
N ALA A 84 12.77 2.06 -9.24
CA ALA A 84 12.72 1.48 -10.59
C ALA A 84 13.00 2.53 -11.68
N GLY A 85 12.44 3.74 -11.54
CA GLY A 85 12.68 4.86 -12.45
C GLY A 85 14.15 5.28 -12.48
N LYS A 86 14.78 5.45 -11.32
CA LYS A 86 16.20 5.85 -11.21
C LYS A 86 17.14 4.85 -11.88
N TYR A 87 16.93 3.55 -11.68
CA TYR A 87 17.78 2.53 -12.30
C TYR A 87 17.56 2.42 -13.81
N ARG A 88 16.32 2.59 -14.30
CA ARG A 88 16.03 2.60 -15.75
C ARG A 88 16.73 3.77 -16.46
N THR A 89 16.64 4.99 -15.91
CA THR A 89 17.32 6.16 -16.48
C THR A 89 18.84 6.00 -16.46
N SER A 90 19.40 5.46 -15.37
CA SER A 90 20.84 5.22 -15.27
C SER A 90 21.34 4.21 -16.31
N ASP A 91 20.57 3.16 -16.59
CA ASP A 91 20.92 2.16 -17.61
C ASP A 91 20.82 2.74 -19.02
N ASP A 92 19.77 3.52 -19.32
CA ASP A 92 19.60 4.19 -20.61
C ASP A 92 20.73 5.21 -20.89
N ASP A 93 21.09 6.04 -19.91
CA ASP A 93 22.17 7.02 -20.04
C ASP A 93 23.53 6.33 -20.27
N GLY A 94 23.78 5.21 -19.58
CA GLY A 94 24.96 4.38 -19.80
C GLY A 94 25.01 3.77 -21.20
N ALA A 95 23.87 3.28 -21.71
CA ALA A 95 23.77 2.73 -23.06
C ALA A 95 23.99 3.80 -24.15
N VAL A 96 23.50 5.03 -23.93
CA VAL A 96 23.73 6.17 -24.84
C VAL A 96 25.20 6.59 -24.84
N ALA A 97 25.85 6.64 -23.67
CA ALA A 97 27.28 6.96 -23.56
C ALA A 97 28.18 5.89 -24.22
N LEU A 98 27.84 4.61 -24.08
CA LEU A 98 28.54 3.51 -24.73
C LEU A 98 28.40 3.57 -26.26
N ARG A 99 27.18 3.84 -26.77
CA ARG A 99 26.95 4.04 -28.22
C ARG A 99 27.72 5.21 -28.80
N ARG A 100 27.93 6.28 -28.02
CA ARG A 100 28.72 7.45 -28.43
C ARG A 100 30.24 7.20 -28.41
N SER A 101 30.72 6.30 -27.57
CA SER A 101 32.17 6.03 -27.39
C SER A 101 32.69 4.81 -28.16
N GLY A 102 31.82 3.87 -28.55
CA GLY A 102 32.18 2.72 -29.39
C GLY A 102 31.95 2.92 -30.89
N GLY A 103 31.73 4.16 -31.33
CA GLY A 103 31.45 4.53 -32.72
C GLY A 103 32.64 5.17 -33.48
N GLU A 104 33.87 4.98 -32.99
CA GLU A 104 35.12 5.33 -33.68
C GLU A 104 35.90 4.08 -34.11
#